data_AF-A0A965ID37-F1
#
_entry.id   AF-A0A965ID37-F1
#
_cell.length_a   1.000
_cell.length_b   1.000
_cell.length_c   1.000
_cell.angle_alpha   90.00
_cell.angle_beta   90.00
_cell.angle_gamma   90.00
#
_symmetry.space_group_name_H-M   'P 1'
#
loop_
_entity.id
_entity.type
_entity.pdbx_description
1 polymer ?
#
loop_
_entity_poly.entity_id
_entity_poly.type
_entity_poly.pdbx_seq_one_letter_code
_entity_poly.pdbx_strand_id
1 'polypeptide(L)'
;MEFQDFLFPDYIGWPMIKITVNAKIYTALQKAFPKPFNSAHRALAKYISILETMLFKSLHYQATPMQRKLDLFAISLKKLANDGGQIGPKKMVLHRWLRENNLSLVEPVVLGSNLSGDVSQCRLTDLVTMVDTLAIEDEILSAGKTDREIDIYLSGDEFSNIELLNMLYPEIKRRITDDKMDRLFDLVPVDLVSVKSYIVWLTTEATMLTIERKDQALRQARIILAIATVLDGNYLQRKKSSTFGRTYYEGVSVQNINKELRRAVLGNCWEYDIRSSVVAWKMGWAQSYIDTHRINLNVRQVFGTSLSFLEDKPDFMATVRHFTFDSNSPVPKDLQPKLLKQALTAISFGARQNTKGWQNDTGGWTNPALVEIFRNQHDRERFLSDATVQAFIKEQGLLDAHLYEKVQEQKKDLLKKPFLQTPSGRPSKSKILAYLYQHDETEIMGVVRHVAARFDRYPIANVHDAIFFKRKLGMDIKHEIELCMREYSDNPYWHLTSKQLERYEPRYLDVQLAEEEHKERIKQEESRARAHFANLSVD
;
A
#
# COMPACT_ATOMS: atom_id res chain seq x y z
N MET A 1 1.72 -0.94 -52.60
CA MET A 1 0.52 -1.39 -51.86
C MET A 1 0.98 -1.57 -50.43
N GLU A 2 0.83 -0.51 -49.66
CA GLU A 2 1.44 -0.32 -48.34
C GLU A 2 0.71 -1.15 -47.27
N PHE A 3 1.50 -1.70 -46.37
CA PHE A 3 1.10 -2.56 -45.25
C PHE A 3 0.46 -1.75 -44.10
N GLN A 4 -0.49 -0.86 -44.40
CA GLN A 4 -1.19 -0.04 -43.39
C GLN A 4 -2.64 -0.46 -43.10
N ASP A 5 -3.26 -1.32 -43.90
CA ASP A 5 -4.72 -1.56 -43.82
C ASP A 5 -5.16 -2.93 -43.24
N PHE A 6 -4.46 -3.44 -42.23
CA PHE A 6 -5.02 -4.51 -41.37
C PHE A 6 -4.91 -4.12 -39.89
N LEU A 7 -5.43 -2.94 -39.57
CA LEU A 7 -5.93 -2.67 -38.23
C LEU A 7 -7.26 -3.42 -38.09
N PHE A 8 -7.34 -4.26 -37.06
CA PHE A 8 -8.53 -5.00 -36.69
C PHE A 8 -9.73 -4.04 -36.52
N PRO A 9 -10.94 -4.42 -36.97
CA PRO A 9 -12.14 -3.63 -36.71
C PRO A 9 -12.46 -3.63 -35.21
N ASP A 10 -12.56 -2.43 -34.63
CA ASP A 10 -13.32 -2.01 -33.45
C ASP A 10 -13.63 -3.08 -32.38
N TYR A 11 -12.59 -3.55 -31.69
CA TYR A 11 -12.71 -4.12 -30.35
C TYR A 11 -11.85 -3.30 -29.39
N ILE A 12 -12.45 -2.26 -28.80
CA ILE A 12 -11.91 -1.57 -27.64
C ILE A 12 -12.19 -2.43 -26.41
N GLY A 13 -11.51 -3.58 -26.31
CA GLY A 13 -11.30 -4.25 -25.03
C GLY A 13 -9.90 -3.88 -24.60
N TRP A 14 -9.73 -3.15 -23.50
CA TRP A 14 -8.47 -2.60 -22.99
C TRP A 14 -7.56 -3.73 -22.49
N PRO A 15 -6.45 -4.04 -23.16
CA PRO A 15 -5.51 -5.03 -22.63
C PRO A 15 -4.51 -4.24 -21.80
N MET A 16 -4.49 -4.48 -20.50
CA MET A 16 -3.92 -3.60 -19.46
C MET A 16 -2.43 -3.27 -19.57
N ILE A 17 -1.67 -4.05 -20.34
CA ILE A 17 -0.37 -3.68 -20.87
C ILE A 17 -0.35 -4.18 -22.30
N LYS A 18 -0.02 -3.29 -23.24
CA LYS A 18 0.25 -3.66 -24.62
C LYS A 18 1.72 -3.53 -24.92
N ILE A 19 2.24 -4.51 -25.65
CA ILE A 19 3.58 -4.39 -26.19
C ILE A 19 3.53 -4.38 -27.72
N THR A 20 4.12 -3.35 -28.30
CA THR A 20 4.39 -3.26 -29.73
C THR A 20 5.77 -3.82 -29.98
N VAL A 21 5.84 -4.84 -30.83
CA VAL A 21 7.08 -5.53 -31.14
C VAL A 21 7.60 -5.07 -32.50
N ASN A 22 8.91 -4.84 -32.60
CA ASN A 22 9.55 -4.40 -33.83
C ASN A 22 9.25 -5.37 -35.00
N ALA A 23 8.82 -4.82 -36.13
CA ALA A 23 8.43 -5.59 -37.31
C ALA A 23 9.52 -6.57 -37.81
N LYS A 24 10.81 -6.28 -37.54
CA LYS A 24 11.94 -7.18 -37.86
C LYS A 24 11.75 -8.59 -37.30
N ILE A 25 11.14 -8.73 -36.11
CA ILE A 25 10.93 -10.02 -35.47
C ILE A 25 9.93 -10.87 -36.26
N TYR A 26 8.81 -10.26 -36.65
CA TYR A 26 7.81 -10.93 -37.47
C TYR A 26 8.39 -11.36 -38.83
N THR A 27 9.13 -10.46 -39.49
CA THR A 27 9.78 -10.76 -40.78
C THR A 27 10.79 -11.91 -40.65
N ALA A 28 11.59 -11.94 -39.58
CA ALA A 28 12.54 -13.02 -39.32
C ALA A 28 11.84 -14.36 -39.04
N LEU A 29 10.78 -14.35 -38.23
CA LEU A 29 9.98 -15.54 -37.94
C LEU A 29 9.29 -16.08 -39.20
N GLN A 30 8.70 -15.21 -40.02
CA GLN A 30 8.05 -15.62 -41.27
C GLN A 30 9.05 -16.20 -42.27
N LYS A 31 10.27 -15.63 -42.35
CA LYS A 31 11.35 -16.15 -43.20
C LYS A 31 11.83 -17.53 -42.73
N ALA A 32 11.95 -17.74 -41.42
CA ALA A 32 12.38 -19.02 -40.85
C ALA A 32 11.28 -20.10 -40.85
N PHE A 33 10.00 -19.69 -40.73
CA PHE A 33 8.84 -20.57 -40.66
C PHE A 33 7.73 -20.12 -41.62
N PRO A 34 7.93 -20.24 -42.95
CA PRO A 34 7.00 -19.71 -43.95
C PRO A 34 5.70 -20.50 -44.08
N LYS A 35 5.66 -21.74 -43.57
CA LYS A 35 4.49 -22.62 -43.61
C LYS A 35 4.23 -23.24 -42.23
N PRO A 36 2.98 -23.29 -41.75
CA PRO A 36 1.77 -22.68 -42.31
C PRO A 36 1.84 -21.14 -42.37
N PHE A 37 1.18 -20.50 -43.35
CA PHE A 37 1.30 -19.05 -43.62
C PHE A 37 1.09 -18.17 -42.37
N ASN A 38 0.17 -18.54 -41.48
CA ASN A 38 -0.16 -17.79 -40.25
C ASN A 38 0.54 -18.32 -38.99
N SER A 39 1.44 -19.30 -39.08
CA SER A 39 2.02 -19.91 -37.87
C SER A 39 2.95 -18.97 -37.10
N ALA A 40 3.74 -18.16 -37.80
CA ALA A 40 4.62 -17.17 -37.17
C ALA A 40 3.81 -16.11 -36.42
N HIS A 41 2.75 -15.61 -37.06
CA HIS A 41 1.85 -14.63 -36.45
C HIS A 41 1.20 -15.18 -35.17
N ARG A 42 0.58 -16.37 -35.24
CA ARG A 42 -0.09 -16.98 -34.08
C ARG A 42 0.88 -17.28 -32.93
N ALA A 43 2.07 -17.79 -33.25
CA ALA A 43 3.08 -18.11 -32.24
C ALA A 43 3.58 -16.84 -31.55
N LEU A 44 3.89 -15.79 -32.32
CA LEU A 44 4.31 -14.50 -31.79
C LEU A 44 3.20 -13.84 -30.96
N ALA A 45 1.96 -13.83 -31.44
CA ALA A 45 0.82 -13.28 -30.71
C ALA A 45 0.60 -13.98 -29.35
N LYS A 46 0.71 -15.32 -29.32
CA LYS A 46 0.64 -16.09 -28.08
C LYS A 46 1.77 -15.72 -27.11
N TYR A 47 3.00 -15.62 -27.61
CA TYR A 47 4.15 -15.24 -26.80
C TYR A 47 4.01 -13.83 -26.21
N ILE A 48 3.57 -12.88 -27.04
CA ILE A 48 3.28 -11.50 -26.64
C ILE A 48 2.22 -11.48 -25.54
N SER A 49 1.08 -12.15 -25.71
CA SER A 49 -0.01 -12.18 -24.72
C SER A 49 0.46 -12.70 -23.34
N ILE A 50 1.33 -13.70 -23.33
CA ILE A 50 1.89 -14.25 -22.08
C ILE A 50 2.88 -13.27 -21.45
N LEU A 51 3.71 -12.62 -22.26
CA LEU A 51 4.62 -11.59 -21.78
C LEU A 51 3.87 -10.37 -21.21
N GLU A 52 2.84 -9.87 -21.90
CA GLU A 52 1.93 -8.82 -21.41
C GLU A 52 1.34 -9.18 -20.04
N THR A 53 0.86 -10.43 -19.88
CA THR A 53 0.34 -10.93 -18.60
C THR A 53 1.41 -10.94 -17.49
N MET A 54 2.65 -11.30 -17.81
CA MET A 54 3.75 -11.31 -16.84
C MET A 54 4.19 -9.90 -16.45
N LEU A 55 4.28 -8.99 -17.42
CA LEU A 55 4.58 -7.57 -17.17
C LEU A 55 3.51 -6.96 -16.27
N PHE A 56 2.24 -7.24 -16.54
CA PHE A 56 1.13 -6.76 -15.72
C PHE A 56 1.24 -7.27 -14.29
N LYS A 57 1.51 -8.56 -14.10
CA LYS A 57 1.73 -9.14 -12.77
C LYS A 57 2.94 -8.55 -12.07
N SER A 58 4.00 -8.22 -12.79
CA SER A 58 5.16 -7.53 -12.20
C SER A 58 4.79 -6.14 -11.70
N LEU A 59 4.05 -5.37 -12.49
CA LEU A 59 3.63 -4.00 -12.14
C LEU A 59 2.49 -3.95 -11.10
N HIS A 60 1.80 -5.07 -10.89
CA HIS A 60 0.81 -5.19 -9.82
C HIS A 60 1.43 -5.09 -8.42
N TYR A 61 2.70 -5.46 -8.27
CA TYR A 61 3.44 -5.35 -7.02
C TYR A 61 4.27 -4.07 -6.99
N GLN A 62 4.54 -3.57 -5.78
CA GLN A 62 5.41 -2.41 -5.62
C GLN A 62 6.84 -2.75 -6.05
N ALA A 63 7.37 -1.97 -6.99
CA ALA A 63 8.73 -2.16 -7.49
C ALA A 63 9.78 -1.91 -6.39
N THR A 64 10.75 -2.80 -6.29
CA THR A 64 11.94 -2.62 -5.45
C THR A 64 12.79 -1.44 -5.93
N PRO A 65 13.66 -0.86 -5.08
CA PRO A 65 14.56 0.22 -5.51
C PRO A 65 15.44 -0.17 -6.72
N MET A 66 15.86 -1.44 -6.80
CA MET A 66 16.64 -1.96 -7.91
C MET A 66 15.84 -2.03 -9.20
N GLN A 67 14.61 -2.57 -9.13
CA GLN A 67 13.70 -2.62 -10.28
C GLN A 67 13.43 -1.23 -10.85
N ARG A 68 13.24 -0.24 -9.96
CA ARG A 68 13.05 1.16 -10.37
C ARG A 68 14.27 1.74 -11.07
N LYS A 69 15.46 1.56 -10.49
CA LYS A 69 16.69 2.17 -11.01
C LYS A 69 17.10 1.63 -12.38
N LEU A 70 16.79 0.37 -12.66
CA LEU A 70 17.27 -0.35 -13.84
C LEU A 70 16.15 -0.70 -14.85
N ASP A 71 14.93 -0.25 -14.56
CA ASP A 71 13.70 -0.54 -15.29
C ASP A 71 13.48 -2.05 -15.50
N LEU A 72 13.38 -2.77 -14.39
CA LEU A 72 13.29 -4.24 -14.37
C LEU A 72 11.91 -4.73 -13.95
N PHE A 73 11.50 -5.80 -14.61
CA PHE A 73 10.28 -6.54 -14.35
C PHE A 73 10.59 -7.93 -13.79
N ALA A 74 9.78 -8.35 -12.83
CA ALA A 74 9.82 -9.68 -12.23
C ALA A 74 9.17 -10.71 -13.19
N ILE A 75 9.99 -11.40 -13.99
CA ILE A 75 9.53 -12.32 -15.05
C ILE A 75 10.11 -13.72 -14.83
N SER A 76 9.24 -14.73 -14.78
CA SER A 76 9.68 -16.13 -14.75
C SER A 76 10.06 -16.59 -16.16
N LEU A 77 11.36 -16.60 -16.48
CA LEU A 77 11.86 -17.06 -17.78
C LEU A 77 11.47 -18.51 -18.09
N LYS A 78 11.44 -19.38 -17.07
CA LYS A 78 11.01 -20.77 -17.23
C LYS A 78 9.54 -20.84 -17.68
N LYS A 79 8.68 -20.06 -17.03
CA LYS A 79 7.26 -19.99 -17.38
C LYS A 79 7.07 -19.35 -18.75
N LEU A 80 7.82 -18.30 -19.08
CA LEU A 80 7.75 -17.64 -20.39
C LEU A 80 8.17 -18.59 -21.51
N ALA A 81 9.20 -19.41 -21.30
CA ALA A 81 9.63 -20.42 -22.25
C ALA A 81 8.60 -21.55 -22.42
N ASN A 82 8.00 -22.02 -21.32
CA ASN A 82 7.05 -23.13 -21.37
C ASN A 82 5.70 -22.71 -21.96
N ASP A 83 5.16 -21.59 -21.50
CA ASP A 83 3.82 -21.15 -21.86
C ASP A 83 3.85 -20.40 -23.20
N GLY A 84 4.96 -19.70 -23.51
CA GLY A 84 5.16 -18.85 -24.69
C GLY A 84 5.05 -19.56 -26.04
N GLY A 85 4.87 -20.88 -26.06
CA GLY A 85 4.53 -21.64 -27.24
C GLY A 85 5.73 -22.16 -28.03
N GLN A 86 5.41 -22.92 -29.07
CA GLN A 86 6.36 -23.61 -29.94
C GLN A 86 6.09 -23.24 -31.40
N ILE A 87 7.13 -23.29 -32.22
CA ILE A 87 7.06 -22.93 -33.64
C ILE A 87 7.78 -23.96 -34.52
N GLY A 88 7.26 -24.12 -35.74
CA GLY A 88 7.84 -24.97 -36.78
C GLY A 88 7.58 -26.47 -36.59
N PRO A 89 7.98 -27.29 -37.59
CA PRO A 89 7.72 -28.73 -37.61
C PRO A 89 8.44 -29.49 -36.47
N LYS A 90 9.59 -28.97 -36.01
CA LYS A 90 10.36 -29.53 -34.90
C LYS A 90 9.86 -29.08 -33.52
N LYS A 91 8.73 -28.34 -33.45
CA LYS A 91 8.14 -27.84 -32.20
C LYS A 91 9.15 -27.13 -31.30
N MET A 92 9.97 -26.27 -31.90
CA MET A 92 10.99 -25.53 -31.16
C MET A 92 10.34 -24.48 -30.27
N VAL A 93 10.80 -24.35 -29.03
CA VAL A 93 10.31 -23.32 -28.10
C VAL A 93 10.61 -21.93 -28.66
N LEU A 94 9.59 -21.10 -28.83
CA LEU A 94 9.73 -19.78 -29.47
C LEU A 94 10.68 -18.87 -28.68
N HIS A 95 10.61 -18.88 -27.35
CA HIS A 95 11.55 -18.14 -26.48
C HIS A 95 13.02 -18.45 -26.79
N ARG A 96 13.32 -19.75 -26.98
CA ARG A 96 14.68 -20.21 -27.28
C ARG A 96 15.12 -19.70 -28.65
N TRP A 97 14.26 -19.82 -29.66
CA TRP A 97 14.58 -19.36 -31.00
C TRP A 97 14.83 -17.86 -31.04
N LEU A 98 13.98 -17.04 -30.39
CA LEU A 98 14.18 -15.60 -30.30
C LEU A 98 15.55 -15.27 -29.67
N ARG A 99 15.93 -15.98 -28.60
CA ARG A 99 17.23 -15.80 -27.94
C ARG A 99 18.42 -16.17 -28.82
N GLU A 100 18.36 -17.30 -29.50
CA GLU A 100 19.42 -17.78 -30.41
C GLU A 100 19.61 -16.85 -31.62
N ASN A 101 18.58 -16.09 -32.01
CA ASN A 101 18.60 -15.18 -33.15
C ASN A 101 18.79 -13.71 -32.77
N ASN A 102 19.12 -13.39 -31.51
CA ASN A 102 19.24 -12.01 -30.99
C ASN A 102 17.96 -11.16 -31.18
N LEU A 103 16.81 -11.81 -31.08
CA LEU A 103 15.46 -11.23 -31.22
C LEU A 103 14.66 -11.36 -29.92
N SER A 104 15.35 -11.50 -28.78
CA SER A 104 14.72 -11.59 -27.46
C SER A 104 13.90 -10.33 -27.17
N LEU A 105 12.68 -10.51 -26.67
CA LEU A 105 11.84 -9.41 -26.19
C LEU A 105 12.22 -8.94 -24.78
N VAL A 106 12.89 -9.81 -24.03
CA VAL A 106 13.31 -9.56 -22.64
C VAL A 106 14.72 -10.05 -22.40
N GLU A 107 15.46 -9.33 -21.57
CA GLU A 107 16.84 -9.65 -21.19
C GLU A 107 16.96 -9.81 -19.67
N PRO A 108 17.45 -10.94 -19.15
CA PRO A 108 17.69 -11.10 -17.72
C PRO A 108 18.89 -10.27 -17.26
N VAL A 109 18.67 -9.40 -16.29
CA VAL A 109 19.73 -8.66 -15.58
C VAL A 109 20.13 -9.40 -14.31
N VAL A 110 19.15 -9.99 -13.60
CA VAL A 110 19.40 -10.87 -12.45
C VAL A 110 18.62 -12.16 -12.67
N LEU A 111 19.31 -13.30 -12.63
CA LEU A 111 18.66 -14.60 -12.75
C LEU A 111 18.00 -14.99 -11.42
N GLY A 112 16.73 -15.38 -11.49
CA GLY A 112 16.01 -15.96 -10.37
C GLY A 112 16.58 -17.33 -9.99
N SER A 113 16.39 -17.72 -8.74
CA SER A 113 16.88 -19.00 -8.22
C SER A 113 15.71 -19.90 -7.79
N ASN A 114 15.73 -21.15 -8.24
CA ASN A 114 14.76 -22.16 -7.81
C ASN A 114 14.88 -22.50 -6.31
N LEU A 115 16.04 -22.22 -5.69
CA LEU A 115 16.27 -22.48 -4.25
C LEU A 115 15.64 -21.41 -3.36
N SER A 116 15.63 -20.14 -3.81
CA SER A 116 15.00 -19.04 -3.06
C SER A 116 13.54 -18.79 -3.45
N GLY A 117 13.11 -19.33 -4.60
CA GLY A 117 11.77 -19.08 -5.16
C GLY A 117 11.67 -17.75 -5.91
N ASP A 118 12.79 -17.04 -6.10
CA ASP A 118 12.81 -15.75 -6.76
C ASP A 118 12.65 -15.88 -8.27
N VAL A 119 11.83 -15.00 -8.85
CA VAL A 119 11.72 -14.83 -10.30
C VAL A 119 12.84 -13.93 -10.83
N SER A 120 13.22 -14.14 -12.10
CA SER A 120 14.26 -13.32 -12.72
C SER A 120 13.83 -11.87 -12.84
N GLN A 121 14.81 -10.96 -12.73
CA GLN A 121 14.64 -9.55 -12.99
C GLN A 121 15.08 -9.27 -14.43
N CYS A 122 14.13 -8.90 -15.27
CA CYS A 122 14.32 -8.77 -16.71
C CYS A 122 14.01 -7.34 -17.18
N ARG A 123 14.78 -6.84 -18.14
CA ARG A 123 14.48 -5.59 -18.86
C ARG A 123 13.82 -5.91 -20.20
N LEU A 124 12.95 -5.02 -20.68
CA LEU A 124 12.51 -5.06 -22.08
C LEU A 124 13.66 -4.66 -23.01
N THR A 125 13.78 -5.31 -24.17
CA THR A 125 14.79 -4.93 -25.17
C THR A 125 14.28 -3.78 -26.03
N ASP A 126 15.18 -3.14 -26.79
CA ASP A 126 14.86 -2.08 -27.76
C ASP A 126 13.90 -2.55 -28.89
N LEU A 127 13.62 -3.85 -28.95
CA LEU A 127 12.67 -4.44 -29.90
C LEU A 127 11.22 -4.39 -29.41
N VAL A 128 10.99 -3.88 -28.19
CA VAL A 128 9.68 -3.84 -27.55
C VAL A 128 9.40 -2.43 -27.05
N THR A 129 8.27 -1.88 -27.48
CA THR A 129 7.71 -0.67 -26.88
C THR A 129 6.51 -1.08 -26.04
N MET A 130 6.54 -0.79 -24.75
CA MET A 130 5.42 -1.04 -23.86
C MET A 130 4.51 0.20 -23.81
N VAL A 131 3.23 -0.01 -24.10
CA VAL A 131 2.16 0.95 -23.86
C VAL A 131 1.39 0.46 -22.64
N ASP A 132 1.49 1.23 -21.55
CA ASP A 132 0.68 0.99 -20.38
C ASP A 132 -0.71 1.58 -20.61
N THR A 133 -1.69 0.73 -20.89
CA THR A 133 -3.07 1.20 -21.08
C THR A 133 -3.72 1.60 -19.74
N LEU A 134 -3.03 1.40 -18.60
CA LEU A 134 -3.40 2.05 -17.34
C LEU A 134 -2.87 3.50 -17.20
N ALA A 135 -2.02 3.97 -18.12
CA ALA A 135 -1.67 5.37 -18.22
C ALA A 135 -2.93 6.17 -18.61
N ILE A 136 -3.13 7.29 -17.94
CA ILE A 136 -4.22 8.21 -18.26
C ILE A 136 -3.69 9.17 -19.30
N GLU A 137 -4.46 9.39 -20.36
CA GLU A 137 -4.23 10.55 -21.22
C GLU A 137 -4.65 11.78 -20.42
N ASP A 138 -3.66 12.46 -19.82
CA ASP A 138 -3.88 13.64 -18.97
C ASP A 138 -4.74 14.70 -19.68
N GLU A 139 -4.68 14.75 -21.02
CA GLU A 139 -5.50 15.59 -21.90
C GLU A 139 -7.00 15.30 -21.77
N ILE A 140 -7.43 14.04 -21.65
CA ILE A 140 -8.85 13.69 -21.52
C ILE A 140 -9.42 14.13 -20.17
N LEU A 141 -8.66 13.97 -19.08
CA LEU A 141 -9.13 14.39 -17.75
C LEU A 141 -8.99 15.90 -17.51
N SER A 142 -8.07 16.56 -18.20
CA SER A 142 -7.90 18.02 -18.13
C SER A 142 -8.82 18.78 -19.08
N ALA A 143 -9.19 18.19 -20.23
CA ALA A 143 -10.12 18.76 -21.20
C ALA A 143 -11.56 18.23 -21.07
N GLY A 144 -11.80 17.24 -20.21
CA GLY A 144 -13.12 16.66 -19.96
C GLY A 144 -14.12 17.77 -19.62
N LYS A 145 -15.17 17.90 -20.44
CA LYS A 145 -16.09 19.04 -20.35
C LYS A 145 -17.16 18.84 -19.30
N THR A 146 -17.51 17.58 -19.00
CA THR A 146 -18.58 17.22 -18.07
C THR A 146 -18.15 16.11 -17.12
N ASP A 147 -18.77 16.06 -15.94
CA ASP A 147 -18.52 14.98 -14.98
C ASP A 147 -18.90 13.60 -15.58
N ARG A 148 -19.92 13.58 -16.46
CA ARG A 148 -20.38 12.38 -17.15
C ARG A 148 -19.35 11.80 -18.12
N GLU A 149 -18.66 12.64 -18.89
CA GLU A 149 -17.61 12.19 -19.80
C GLU A 149 -16.44 11.55 -19.04
N ILE A 150 -16.02 12.19 -17.95
CA ILE A 150 -14.99 11.68 -17.05
C ILE A 150 -15.43 10.35 -16.42
N ASP A 151 -16.69 10.26 -15.98
CA ASP A 151 -17.24 9.05 -15.37
C ASP A 151 -17.23 7.86 -16.34
N ILE A 152 -17.64 8.07 -17.59
CA ILE A 152 -17.62 7.05 -18.64
C ILE A 152 -16.18 6.60 -18.93
N TYR A 153 -15.26 7.55 -19.08
CA TYR A 153 -13.86 7.25 -19.34
C TYR A 153 -13.22 6.42 -18.20
N LEU A 154 -13.44 6.82 -16.94
CA LEU A 154 -12.85 6.15 -15.79
C LEU A 154 -13.50 4.81 -15.46
N SER A 155 -14.78 4.63 -15.79
CA SER A 155 -15.47 3.34 -15.58
C SER A 155 -14.92 2.25 -16.50
N GLY A 156 -14.40 2.63 -17.67
CA GLY A 156 -13.96 1.70 -18.70
C GLY A 156 -15.12 0.87 -19.25
N ASP A 157 -14.81 -0.12 -20.09
CA ASP A 157 -15.80 -1.09 -20.56
C ASP A 157 -15.88 -2.31 -19.63
N GLU A 158 -17.10 -2.87 -19.51
CA GLU A 158 -17.39 -3.98 -18.61
C GLU A 158 -16.56 -5.23 -18.93
N PHE A 159 -16.32 -5.52 -20.20
CA PHE A 159 -15.58 -6.69 -20.64
C PHE A 159 -14.13 -6.65 -20.14
N SER A 160 -13.45 -5.52 -20.30
CA SER A 160 -12.07 -5.33 -19.81
C SER A 160 -11.98 -5.45 -18.29
N ASN A 161 -12.95 -4.91 -17.55
CA ASN A 161 -13.00 -5.03 -16.10
C ASN A 161 -13.17 -6.50 -15.66
N ILE A 162 -14.02 -7.27 -16.37
CA ILE A 162 -14.19 -8.71 -16.15
C ILE A 162 -12.90 -9.47 -16.48
N GLU A 163 -12.19 -9.13 -17.57
CA GLU A 163 -10.90 -9.75 -17.89
C GLU A 163 -9.83 -9.50 -16.82
N LEU A 164 -9.78 -8.28 -16.27
CA LEU A 164 -8.90 -7.93 -15.15
C LEU A 164 -9.23 -8.76 -13.89
N LEU A 165 -10.49 -8.81 -13.48
CA LEU A 165 -10.94 -9.61 -12.35
C LEU A 165 -10.50 -11.07 -12.51
N ASN A 166 -10.73 -11.61 -13.70
CA ASN A 166 -10.38 -12.97 -14.07
C ASN A 166 -8.88 -13.26 -14.09
N MET A 167 -8.06 -12.26 -14.41
CA MET A 167 -6.61 -12.37 -14.43
C MET A 167 -6.01 -12.38 -13.02
N LEU A 168 -6.53 -11.53 -12.13
CA LEU A 168 -6.06 -11.39 -10.74
C LEU A 168 -6.66 -12.44 -9.80
N TYR A 169 -7.88 -12.89 -10.07
CA TYR A 169 -8.63 -13.84 -9.26
C TYR A 169 -9.15 -15.01 -10.12
N PRO A 170 -8.26 -15.81 -10.72
CA PRO A 170 -8.65 -16.93 -11.58
C PRO A 170 -9.48 -18.00 -10.87
N GLU A 171 -9.49 -18.00 -9.54
CA GLU A 171 -10.30 -18.89 -8.70
C GLU A 171 -11.80 -18.59 -8.81
N ILE A 172 -12.18 -17.34 -9.07
CA ILE A 172 -13.60 -16.94 -9.21
C ILE A 172 -14.21 -17.63 -10.43
N LYS A 173 -13.47 -17.73 -11.54
CA LYS A 173 -13.90 -18.50 -12.73
C LYS A 173 -14.24 -19.95 -12.42
N ARG A 174 -13.60 -20.53 -11.40
CA ARG A 174 -13.74 -21.96 -11.07
C ARG A 174 -14.97 -22.25 -10.20
N ARG A 175 -15.85 -21.26 -9.97
CA ARG A 175 -17.04 -21.37 -9.10
C ARG A 175 -16.70 -21.97 -7.74
N ILE A 176 -15.93 -21.22 -6.96
CA ILE A 176 -15.64 -21.60 -5.57
C ILE A 176 -16.88 -21.39 -4.69
N THR A 177 -17.01 -22.22 -3.65
CA THR A 177 -18.09 -22.14 -2.66
C THR A 177 -17.94 -20.92 -1.77
N ASP A 178 -19.04 -20.45 -1.17
CA ASP A 178 -19.04 -19.26 -0.28
C ASP A 178 -18.07 -19.42 0.90
N ASP A 179 -18.04 -20.58 1.56
CA ASP A 179 -17.05 -20.87 2.64
C ASP A 179 -15.60 -20.76 2.15
N LYS A 180 -15.33 -21.12 0.89
CA LYS A 180 -13.99 -21.00 0.31
C LYS A 180 -13.68 -19.56 -0.10
N MET A 181 -14.68 -18.78 -0.50
CA MET A 181 -14.55 -17.33 -0.72
C MET A 181 -14.15 -16.63 0.57
N ASP A 182 -14.88 -16.87 1.67
CA ASP A 182 -14.62 -16.21 2.96
C ASP A 182 -13.27 -16.57 3.55
N ARG A 183 -12.79 -17.80 3.32
CA ARG A 183 -11.43 -18.21 3.76
C ARG A 183 -10.31 -17.56 2.94
N LEU A 184 -10.55 -17.31 1.66
CA LEU A 184 -9.52 -16.79 0.75
C LEU A 184 -9.52 -15.27 0.64
N PHE A 185 -10.67 -14.64 0.84
CA PHE A 185 -10.87 -13.22 0.54
C PHE A 185 -11.56 -12.49 1.69
N ASP A 186 -11.26 -11.20 1.82
CA ASP A 186 -12.12 -10.23 2.49
C ASP A 186 -12.65 -9.24 1.46
N LEU A 187 -13.91 -8.84 1.61
CA LEU A 187 -14.54 -7.80 0.82
C LEU A 187 -14.36 -6.45 1.52
N VAL A 188 -14.04 -5.42 0.75
CA VAL A 188 -14.02 -4.04 1.24
C VAL A 188 -14.91 -3.17 0.37
N PRO A 189 -15.87 -2.44 0.97
CA PRO A 189 -16.71 -1.51 0.22
C PRO A 189 -15.87 -0.35 -0.30
N VAL A 190 -16.12 0.02 -1.55
CA VAL A 190 -15.42 1.08 -2.27
C VAL A 190 -16.38 2.22 -2.58
N ASP A 191 -16.03 3.43 -2.19
CA ASP A 191 -16.70 4.65 -2.63
C ASP A 191 -16.24 4.99 -4.06
N LEU A 192 -16.91 4.38 -5.06
CA LEU A 192 -16.55 4.50 -6.48
C LEU A 192 -16.44 5.96 -6.92
N VAL A 193 -17.38 6.81 -6.50
CA VAL A 193 -17.40 8.23 -6.85
C VAL A 193 -16.19 8.94 -6.25
N SER A 194 -15.87 8.66 -4.97
CA SER A 194 -14.67 9.22 -4.34
C SER A 194 -13.36 8.74 -5.00
N VAL A 195 -13.28 7.49 -5.44
CA VAL A 195 -12.09 6.98 -6.16
C VAL A 195 -11.94 7.66 -7.52
N LYS A 196 -13.03 7.87 -8.27
CA LYS A 196 -13.00 8.63 -9.53
C LYS A 196 -12.53 10.07 -9.31
N SER A 197 -13.07 10.76 -8.30
CA SER A 197 -12.61 12.11 -7.92
C SER A 197 -11.14 12.14 -7.51
N TYR A 198 -10.66 11.13 -6.79
CA TYR A 198 -9.25 11.01 -6.44
C TYR A 198 -8.35 10.85 -7.68
N ILE A 199 -8.77 10.06 -8.68
CA ILE A 199 -8.03 9.91 -9.93
C ILE A 199 -7.92 11.26 -10.66
N VAL A 200 -9.02 12.01 -10.76
CA VAL A 200 -9.03 13.36 -11.35
C VAL A 200 -8.10 14.30 -10.60
N TRP A 201 -8.18 14.33 -9.26
CA TRP A 201 -7.29 15.14 -8.42
C TRP A 201 -5.83 14.78 -8.65
N LEU A 202 -5.52 13.48 -8.75
CA LEU A 202 -4.16 13.01 -8.91
C LEU A 202 -3.57 13.40 -10.28
N THR A 203 -4.37 13.43 -11.34
CA THR A 203 -3.91 13.84 -12.66
C THR A 203 -3.73 15.35 -12.79
N THR A 204 -4.60 16.14 -12.18
CA THR A 204 -4.70 17.59 -12.43
C THR A 204 -4.14 18.49 -11.33
N GLU A 205 -4.16 18.07 -10.06
CA GLU A 205 -3.82 18.93 -8.91
C GLU A 205 -2.61 18.44 -8.09
N ALA A 206 -2.25 17.16 -8.17
CA ALA A 206 -1.20 16.56 -7.35
C ALA A 206 0.24 16.90 -7.79
N THR A 207 0.56 18.20 -7.87
CA THR A 207 1.84 18.75 -8.37
C THR A 207 3.06 18.40 -7.52
N MET A 208 2.86 18.01 -6.26
CA MET A 208 3.95 17.70 -5.31
C MET A 208 4.33 16.21 -5.30
N LEU A 209 3.65 15.36 -6.06
CA LEU A 209 4.00 13.94 -6.18
C LEU A 209 5.04 13.76 -7.28
N THR A 210 6.01 12.86 -7.05
CA THR A 210 6.89 12.41 -8.13
C THR A 210 6.06 11.62 -9.14
N ILE A 211 6.47 11.65 -10.41
CA ILE A 211 5.79 10.96 -11.51
C ILE A 211 5.59 9.48 -11.15
N GLU A 212 6.59 8.82 -10.59
CA GLU A 212 6.51 7.40 -10.26
C GLU A 212 5.50 7.10 -9.15
N ARG A 213 5.39 7.98 -8.14
CA ARG A 213 4.40 7.84 -7.06
C ARG A 213 2.99 8.10 -7.58
N LYS A 214 2.85 9.06 -8.51
CA LYS A 214 1.60 9.36 -9.19
C LYS A 214 1.16 8.14 -10.00
N ASP A 215 2.01 7.60 -10.87
CA ASP A 215 1.70 6.44 -11.71
C ASP A 215 1.34 5.20 -10.88
N GLN A 216 2.08 4.94 -9.79
CA GLN A 216 1.76 3.84 -8.90
C GLN A 216 0.37 4.03 -8.25
N ALA A 217 0.05 5.23 -7.78
CA ALA A 217 -1.24 5.52 -7.17
C ALA A 217 -2.39 5.43 -8.19
N LEU A 218 -2.20 5.93 -9.41
CA LEU A 218 -3.17 5.78 -10.52
C LEU A 218 -3.45 4.32 -10.82
N ARG A 219 -2.39 3.52 -11.00
CA ARG A 219 -2.51 2.10 -11.28
C ARG A 219 -3.30 1.38 -10.19
N GLN A 220 -2.97 1.63 -8.92
CA GLN A 220 -3.69 1.04 -7.79
C GLN A 220 -5.16 1.48 -7.75
N ALA A 221 -5.43 2.77 -7.97
CA ALA A 221 -6.79 3.31 -7.99
C ALA A 221 -7.64 2.70 -9.11
N ARG A 222 -7.08 2.58 -10.32
CA ARG A 222 -7.77 1.99 -11.49
C ARG A 222 -8.05 0.50 -11.30
N ILE A 223 -7.11 -0.26 -10.73
CA ILE A 223 -7.33 -1.68 -10.41
C ILE A 223 -8.49 -1.83 -9.43
N ILE A 224 -8.50 -1.01 -8.36
CA ILE A 224 -9.58 -1.04 -7.37
C ILE A 224 -10.91 -0.66 -7.99
N LEU A 225 -10.94 0.43 -8.77
CA LEU A 225 -12.14 0.92 -9.44
C LEU A 225 -12.73 -0.13 -10.38
N ALA A 226 -11.92 -0.69 -11.28
CA ALA A 226 -12.36 -1.69 -12.25
C ALA A 226 -12.95 -2.95 -11.59
N ILE A 227 -12.28 -3.48 -10.57
CA ILE A 227 -12.76 -4.65 -9.83
C ILE A 227 -14.05 -4.33 -9.07
N ALA A 228 -14.08 -3.18 -8.40
CA ALA A 228 -15.25 -2.78 -7.61
C ALA A 228 -16.47 -2.49 -8.49
N THR A 229 -16.29 -1.96 -9.71
CA THR A 229 -17.38 -1.79 -10.69
C THR A 229 -18.02 -3.13 -11.07
N VAL A 230 -17.24 -4.21 -11.19
CA VAL A 230 -17.74 -5.55 -11.54
C VAL A 230 -18.38 -6.26 -10.33
N LEU A 231 -17.97 -5.90 -9.11
CA LEU A 231 -18.40 -6.55 -7.87
C LEU A 231 -19.30 -5.66 -7.02
N ASP A 232 -20.20 -4.91 -7.67
CA ASP A 232 -21.24 -4.09 -7.03
C ASP A 232 -20.70 -3.15 -5.94
N GLY A 233 -19.58 -2.49 -6.21
CA GLY A 233 -18.92 -1.56 -5.30
C GLY A 233 -18.02 -2.21 -4.25
N ASN A 234 -17.67 -3.49 -4.37
CA ASN A 234 -16.78 -4.18 -3.43
C ASN A 234 -15.45 -4.58 -4.06
N TYR A 235 -14.35 -4.43 -3.32
CA TYR A 235 -13.04 -4.88 -3.74
C TYR A 235 -12.60 -6.14 -2.99
N LEU A 236 -12.11 -7.14 -3.73
CA LEU A 236 -11.63 -8.41 -3.17
C LEU A 236 -10.17 -8.32 -2.71
N GLN A 237 -9.93 -8.63 -1.44
CA GLN A 237 -8.58 -8.69 -0.87
C GLN A 237 -8.20 -10.12 -0.55
N ARG A 238 -7.19 -10.65 -1.24
CA ARG A 238 -6.72 -12.03 -1.04
C ARG A 238 -5.91 -12.15 0.25
N LYS A 239 -6.40 -12.94 1.19
CA LYS A 239 -5.78 -13.16 2.50
C LYS A 239 -4.43 -13.85 2.36
N LYS A 240 -3.44 -13.32 3.08
CA LYS A 240 -2.11 -13.90 3.28
C LYS A 240 -1.85 -13.99 4.78
N SER A 241 -2.04 -15.17 5.33
CA SER A 241 -1.81 -15.43 6.75
C SER A 241 -0.33 -15.27 7.11
N SER A 242 -0.06 -14.52 8.18
CA SER A 242 1.28 -14.41 8.77
C SER A 242 1.47 -15.44 9.87
N THR A 243 2.69 -15.94 10.02
CA THR A 243 3.10 -16.68 11.23
C THR A 243 3.08 -15.82 12.49
N PHE A 244 3.01 -14.49 12.35
CA PHE A 244 2.90 -13.51 13.43
C PHE A 244 1.44 -13.16 13.79
N GLY A 245 0.46 -13.94 13.34
CA GLY A 245 -0.95 -13.79 13.74
C GLY A 245 -1.75 -12.74 12.96
N ARG A 246 -1.08 -11.74 12.36
CA ARG A 246 -1.73 -10.73 11.49
C ARG A 246 -2.16 -11.31 10.14
N THR A 247 -3.31 -10.85 9.65
CA THR A 247 -3.74 -11.07 8.25
C THR A 247 -3.20 -9.94 7.38
N TYR A 248 -2.34 -10.29 6.42
CA TYR A 248 -1.94 -9.41 5.33
C TYR A 248 -2.73 -9.76 4.08
N TYR A 249 -2.55 -8.96 3.02
CA TYR A 249 -3.17 -9.23 1.73
C TYR A 249 -2.14 -9.28 0.61
N GLU A 250 -2.40 -10.11 -0.39
CA GLU A 250 -1.61 -10.19 -1.62
C GLU A 250 -2.04 -9.10 -2.61
N GLY A 251 -1.08 -8.61 -3.40
CA GLY A 251 -1.38 -7.64 -4.46
C GLY A 251 -1.82 -6.29 -3.91
N VAL A 252 -2.65 -5.55 -4.64
CA VAL A 252 -3.21 -4.26 -4.21
C VAL A 252 -4.27 -4.48 -3.12
N SER A 253 -4.16 -3.79 -1.99
CA SER A 253 -5.07 -3.93 -0.85
C SER A 253 -5.19 -2.64 -0.04
N VAL A 254 -6.23 -2.52 0.80
CA VAL A 254 -6.43 -1.35 1.66
C VAL A 254 -5.24 -1.11 2.62
N GLN A 255 -4.49 -2.17 2.94
CA GLN A 255 -3.32 -2.09 3.81
C GLN A 255 -2.10 -1.45 3.14
N ASN A 256 -1.87 -1.70 1.84
CA ASN A 256 -0.64 -1.29 1.16
C ASN A 256 -0.79 -0.12 0.18
N ILE A 257 -2.01 0.31 -0.13
CA ILE A 257 -2.24 1.58 -0.82
C ILE A 257 -1.86 2.76 0.08
N ASN A 258 -1.51 3.88 -0.57
CA ASN A 258 -1.18 5.11 0.13
C ASN A 258 -2.39 5.67 0.90
N LYS A 259 -2.15 6.56 1.88
CA LYS A 259 -3.20 7.07 2.77
C LYS A 259 -4.30 7.86 2.06
N GLU A 260 -3.96 8.62 1.01
CA GLU A 260 -4.95 9.39 0.24
C GLU A 260 -5.81 8.48 -0.64
N LEU A 261 -5.22 7.48 -1.31
CA LEU A 261 -5.99 6.47 -2.02
C LEU A 261 -6.87 5.66 -1.06
N ARG A 262 -6.38 5.30 0.13
CA ARG A 262 -7.19 4.62 1.15
C ARG A 262 -8.40 5.47 1.57
N ARG A 263 -8.19 6.76 1.81
CA ARG A 263 -9.24 7.73 2.11
C ARG A 263 -10.27 7.77 0.97
N ALA A 264 -9.81 7.80 -0.28
CA ALA A 264 -10.69 7.78 -1.43
C ALA A 264 -11.50 6.47 -1.55
N VAL A 265 -10.86 5.33 -1.31
CA VAL A 265 -11.50 4.00 -1.36
C VAL A 265 -12.58 3.84 -0.29
N LEU A 266 -12.29 4.22 0.95
CA LEU A 266 -13.25 4.05 2.06
C LEU A 266 -14.31 5.17 2.12
N GLY A 267 -14.04 6.30 1.47
CA GLY A 267 -14.89 7.49 1.48
C GLY A 267 -15.06 8.06 2.90
N ASN A 268 -16.24 8.62 3.15
CA ASN A 268 -16.61 9.12 4.48
C ASN A 268 -16.63 7.97 5.49
N CYS A 269 -15.70 7.96 6.44
CA CYS A 269 -15.58 6.95 7.48
C CYS A 269 -14.75 7.44 8.69
N TRP A 270 -14.58 6.58 9.68
CA TRP A 270 -13.81 6.85 10.89
C TRP A 270 -12.76 5.76 11.12
N GLU A 271 -11.50 6.18 11.20
CA GLU A 271 -10.34 5.37 11.57
C GLU A 271 -10.22 5.35 13.11
N TYR A 272 -10.08 4.16 13.69
CA TYR A 272 -9.80 3.95 15.10
C TYR A 272 -8.50 3.17 15.23
N ASP A 273 -7.50 3.80 15.85
CA ASP A 273 -6.15 3.26 16.05
C ASP A 273 -5.82 3.20 17.55
N ILE A 274 -5.01 2.24 17.98
CA ILE A 274 -4.59 2.14 19.38
C ILE A 274 -3.54 3.21 19.67
N ARG A 275 -3.82 4.08 20.64
CA ARG A 275 -2.90 5.16 21.03
C ARG A 275 -1.61 4.58 21.60
N SER A 276 -0.49 4.90 20.95
CA SER A 276 0.86 4.51 21.42
C SER A 276 0.97 3.00 21.70
N SER A 277 0.36 2.19 20.82
CA SER A 277 0.07 0.76 21.04
C SER A 277 1.18 -0.05 21.69
N VAL A 278 2.40 -0.05 21.13
CA VAL A 278 3.52 -0.85 21.68
C VAL A 278 3.95 -0.41 23.09
N VAL A 279 3.87 0.88 23.41
CA VAL A 279 4.23 1.39 24.75
C VAL A 279 3.13 1.05 25.74
N ALA A 280 1.86 1.23 25.34
CA ALA A 280 0.70 0.85 26.16
C ALA A 280 0.69 -0.65 26.45
N TRP A 281 1.00 -1.48 25.44
CA TRP A 281 1.16 -2.92 25.57
C TRP A 281 2.18 -3.29 26.65
N LYS A 282 3.40 -2.76 26.54
CA LYS A 282 4.47 -3.06 27.51
C LYS A 282 4.15 -2.55 28.90
N MET A 283 3.52 -1.38 29.01
CA MET A 283 3.12 -0.81 30.30
C MET A 283 2.10 -1.67 31.03
N GLY A 284 1.30 -2.49 30.32
CA GLY A 284 0.46 -3.51 30.95
C GLY A 284 1.23 -4.50 31.84
N TRP A 285 2.54 -4.67 31.60
CA TRP A 285 3.42 -5.54 32.38
C TRP A 285 4.16 -4.82 33.52
N ALA A 286 3.97 -3.51 33.67
CA ALA A 286 4.70 -2.69 34.63
C ALA A 286 4.44 -3.11 36.10
N GLN A 287 3.17 -3.39 36.44
CA GLN A 287 2.82 -3.86 37.77
C GLN A 287 3.44 -5.23 38.07
N SER A 288 3.32 -6.18 37.12
CA SER A 288 3.94 -7.51 37.24
C SER A 288 5.46 -7.43 37.44
N TYR A 289 6.13 -6.49 36.80
CA TYR A 289 7.57 -6.26 36.99
C TYR A 289 7.88 -5.82 38.43
N ILE A 290 7.14 -4.84 38.95
CA ILE A 290 7.29 -4.32 40.32
C ILE A 290 7.08 -5.45 41.34
N ASP A 291 6.02 -6.24 41.16
CA ASP A 291 5.67 -7.33 42.06
C ASP A 291 6.73 -8.44 42.05
N THR A 292 7.18 -8.83 40.85
CA THR A 292 8.21 -9.88 40.66
C THR A 292 9.54 -9.48 41.31
N HIS A 293 9.93 -8.20 41.17
CA HIS A 293 11.18 -7.67 41.71
C HIS A 293 11.04 -7.13 43.14
N ARG A 294 9.85 -7.22 43.75
CA ARG A 294 9.53 -6.72 45.11
C ARG A 294 9.93 -5.26 45.32
N ILE A 295 9.70 -4.44 44.30
CA ILE A 295 10.03 -3.01 44.36
C ILE A 295 8.96 -2.31 45.20
N ASN A 296 9.36 -1.65 46.29
CA ASN A 296 8.44 -0.93 47.17
C ASN A 296 8.15 0.50 46.65
N LEU A 297 7.79 0.61 45.37
CA LEU A 297 7.43 1.85 44.69
C LEU A 297 6.26 1.58 43.75
N ASN A 298 5.45 2.59 43.45
CA ASN A 298 4.34 2.45 42.51
C ASN A 298 4.81 2.57 41.04
N VAL A 299 3.92 2.22 40.10
CA VAL A 299 4.20 2.28 38.65
C VAL A 299 4.65 3.68 38.20
N ARG A 300 4.07 4.75 38.75
CA ARG A 300 4.45 6.14 38.42
C ARG A 300 5.88 6.50 38.83
N GLN A 301 6.37 5.93 39.92
CA GLN A 301 7.73 6.15 40.39
C GLN A 301 8.77 5.35 39.59
N VAL A 302 8.41 4.15 39.12
CA VAL A 302 9.35 3.26 38.40
C VAL A 302 9.34 3.53 36.89
N PHE A 303 8.18 3.84 36.32
CA PHE A 303 7.93 4.00 34.89
C PHE A 303 7.34 5.38 34.55
N GLY A 304 7.78 6.41 35.27
CA GLY A 304 7.23 7.75 35.18
C GLY A 304 7.36 8.35 33.77
N THR A 305 8.47 8.10 33.06
CA THR A 305 8.68 8.65 31.73
C THR A 305 7.78 8.00 30.67
N SER A 306 7.61 6.68 30.73
CA SER A 306 6.71 5.93 29.85
C SER A 306 5.25 6.29 30.12
N LEU A 307 4.88 6.55 31.38
CA LEU A 307 3.57 7.07 31.73
C LEU A 307 3.35 8.49 31.19
N SER A 308 4.31 9.40 31.33
CA SER A 308 4.20 10.74 30.72
C SER A 308 4.01 10.66 29.21
N PHE A 309 4.68 9.74 28.52
CA PHE A 309 4.48 9.51 27.08
C PHE A 309 3.06 9.03 26.74
N LEU A 310 2.43 8.24 27.62
CA LEU A 310 1.08 7.72 27.43
C LEU A 310 0.01 8.75 27.80
N GLU A 311 0.17 9.46 28.92
CA GLU A 311 -0.79 10.41 29.47
C GLU A 311 -0.73 11.76 28.75
N ASP A 312 0.45 12.38 28.68
CA ASP A 312 0.70 13.70 28.06
C ASP A 312 1.77 13.62 26.96
N LYS A 313 1.39 12.95 25.87
CA LYS A 313 2.23 12.83 24.67
C LYS A 313 2.62 14.19 24.07
N PRO A 314 1.73 15.21 23.97
CA PRO A 314 2.11 16.52 23.45
C PRO A 314 3.27 17.17 24.22
N ASP A 315 3.21 17.19 25.56
CA ASP A 315 4.26 17.78 26.38
C ASP A 315 5.57 16.99 26.29
N PHE A 316 5.50 15.66 26.39
CA PHE A 316 6.65 14.78 26.19
C PHE A 316 7.35 15.07 24.86
N MET A 317 6.58 15.13 23.76
CA MET A 317 7.11 15.36 22.42
C MET A 317 7.66 16.78 22.25
N ALA A 318 7.08 17.78 22.93
CA ALA A 318 7.57 19.15 22.92
C ALA A 318 8.92 19.26 23.63
N THR A 319 9.07 18.62 24.79
CA THR A 319 10.31 18.55 25.56
C THR A 319 11.43 17.91 24.75
N VAL A 320 11.20 16.69 24.22
CA VAL A 320 12.21 15.98 23.41
C VAL A 320 12.57 16.78 22.15
N ARG A 321 11.59 17.44 21.50
CA ARG A 321 11.86 18.31 20.34
C ARG A 321 12.79 19.46 20.68
N HIS A 322 12.54 20.13 21.80
CA HIS A 322 13.32 21.28 22.25
C HIS A 322 14.80 20.91 22.46
N PHE A 323 15.08 19.77 23.08
CA PHE A 323 16.45 19.33 23.35
C PHE A 323 17.13 18.64 22.14
N THR A 324 16.36 18.07 21.22
CA THR A 324 16.91 17.39 20.04
C THR A 324 17.30 18.36 18.93
N PHE A 325 16.42 19.33 18.61
CA PHE A 325 16.57 20.22 17.46
C PHE A 325 16.82 21.65 17.93
N ASP A 326 18.10 22.02 18.03
CA ASP A 326 18.51 23.39 18.33
C ASP A 326 18.32 24.33 17.12
N SER A 327 18.72 25.59 17.28
CA SER A 327 18.67 26.59 16.21
C SER A 327 19.52 26.24 14.98
N ASN A 328 20.47 25.31 15.11
CA ASN A 328 21.38 24.90 14.06
C ASN A 328 20.92 23.63 13.33
N SER A 329 19.84 23.00 13.78
CA SER A 329 19.30 21.81 13.11
C SER A 329 18.79 22.17 11.72
N PRO A 330 19.21 21.44 10.67
CA PRO A 330 18.71 21.65 9.31
C PRO A 330 17.30 21.08 9.10
N VAL A 331 16.69 20.47 10.12
CA VAL A 331 15.40 19.78 10.01
C VAL A 331 14.25 20.79 10.13
N PRO A 332 13.39 20.92 9.09
CA PRO A 332 12.19 21.75 9.14
C PRO A 332 11.28 21.41 10.33
N LYS A 333 10.71 22.44 10.97
CA LYS A 333 9.90 22.31 12.21
C LYS A 333 8.72 21.34 12.06
N ASP A 334 8.14 21.22 10.87
CA ASP A 334 7.03 20.32 10.55
C ASP A 334 7.45 18.84 10.41
N LEU A 335 8.73 18.58 10.10
CA LEU A 335 9.31 17.24 10.01
C LEU A 335 9.80 16.72 11.37
N GLN A 336 10.20 17.61 12.27
CA GLN A 336 10.75 17.25 13.59
C GLN A 336 9.84 16.27 14.38
N PRO A 337 8.52 16.51 14.57
CA PRO A 337 7.67 15.59 15.32
C PRO A 337 7.55 14.20 14.66
N LYS A 338 7.63 14.14 13.32
CA LYS A 338 7.57 12.87 12.58
C LYS A 338 8.81 12.02 12.84
N LEU A 339 10.00 12.65 12.83
CA LEU A 339 11.26 11.95 13.14
C LEU A 339 11.30 11.45 14.58
N LEU A 340 10.90 12.29 15.55
CA LEU A 340 10.83 11.88 16.96
C LEU A 340 9.88 10.70 17.16
N LYS A 341 8.69 10.75 16.53
CA LYS A 341 7.73 9.64 16.60
C LYS A 341 8.33 8.35 16.04
N GLN A 342 9.00 8.41 14.89
CA GLN A 342 9.65 7.26 14.29
C GLN A 342 10.75 6.70 15.21
N ALA A 343 11.57 7.56 15.81
CA ALA A 343 12.66 7.16 16.68
C ALA A 343 12.18 6.49 17.97
N LEU A 344 11.18 7.07 18.65
CA LEU A 344 10.61 6.50 19.88
C LEU A 344 9.88 5.17 19.61
N THR A 345 9.18 5.06 18.48
CA THR A 345 8.60 3.78 18.05
C THR A 345 9.69 2.74 17.78
N ALA A 346 10.78 3.12 17.10
CA ALA A 346 11.89 2.20 16.82
C ALA A 346 12.56 1.74 18.13
N ILE A 347 12.78 2.63 19.09
CA ILE A 347 13.28 2.31 20.44
C ILE A 347 12.34 1.32 21.13
N SER A 348 11.04 1.52 21.01
CA SER A 348 10.03 0.61 21.59
C SER A 348 10.06 -0.79 20.96
N PHE A 349 10.70 -0.98 19.81
CA PHE A 349 10.97 -2.31 19.23
C PHE A 349 12.43 -2.76 19.40
N GLY A 350 13.18 -2.14 20.31
CA GLY A 350 14.54 -2.53 20.65
C GLY A 350 15.59 -2.05 19.65
N ALA A 351 15.34 -0.94 18.93
CA ALA A 351 16.36 -0.32 18.09
C ALA A 351 17.63 -0.01 18.89
N ARG A 352 18.78 -0.44 18.36
CA ARG A 352 20.08 -0.24 19.00
C ARG A 352 20.51 1.21 18.92
N GLN A 353 21.17 1.69 19.96
CA GLN A 353 21.80 3.02 20.01
C GLN A 353 23.09 3.09 19.18
N ASN A 354 23.64 1.94 18.75
CA ASN A 354 24.89 1.90 17.99
C ASN A 354 24.75 2.61 16.66
N THR A 355 25.77 3.38 16.29
CA THR A 355 25.83 4.19 15.06
C THR A 355 26.43 3.42 13.87
N LYS A 356 27.06 2.27 14.10
CA LYS A 356 27.78 1.52 13.05
C LYS A 356 26.82 0.56 12.32
N GLY A 357 26.80 0.65 11.00
CA GLY A 357 26.16 -0.34 10.14
C GLY A 357 26.83 -1.71 10.26
N TRP A 358 26.08 -2.76 9.96
CA TRP A 358 26.60 -4.13 9.87
C TRP A 358 26.32 -4.70 8.49
N GLN A 359 27.12 -5.69 8.10
CA GLN A 359 26.93 -6.38 6.83
C GLN A 359 25.82 -7.42 6.99
N ASN A 360 24.86 -7.42 6.07
CA ASN A 360 23.77 -8.39 6.04
C ASN A 360 24.22 -9.70 5.37
N ASP A 361 23.41 -10.75 5.54
CA ASP A 361 23.67 -12.09 5.00
C ASP A 361 23.74 -12.12 3.45
N THR A 362 23.29 -11.05 2.79
CA THR A 362 23.36 -10.85 1.33
C THR A 362 24.56 -10.01 0.86
N GLY A 363 25.49 -9.67 1.77
CA GLY A 363 26.71 -8.90 1.46
C GLY A 363 26.54 -7.38 1.41
N GLY A 364 25.33 -6.84 1.59
CA GLY A 364 25.02 -5.42 1.66
C GLY A 364 25.17 -4.83 3.06
N TRP A 365 25.35 -3.52 3.16
CA TRP A 365 25.41 -2.81 4.44
C TRP A 365 24.00 -2.42 4.91
N THR A 366 23.68 -2.74 6.16
CA THR A 366 22.44 -2.34 6.82
C THR A 366 22.75 -1.34 7.92
N ASN A 367 22.06 -0.21 7.91
CA ASN A 367 22.23 0.82 8.93
C ASN A 367 21.27 0.59 10.11
N PRO A 368 21.66 1.01 11.33
CA PRO A 368 20.75 1.07 12.46
C PRO A 368 19.58 2.01 12.18
N ALA A 369 18.38 1.66 12.63
CA ALA A 369 17.16 2.43 12.37
C ALA A 369 17.28 3.92 12.77
N LEU A 370 17.92 4.21 13.90
CA LEU A 370 18.12 5.60 14.36
C LEU A 370 19.05 6.41 13.46
N VAL A 371 19.98 5.77 12.74
CA VAL A 371 20.85 6.42 11.75
C VAL A 371 20.06 6.78 10.49
N GLU A 372 19.10 5.94 10.10
CA GLU A 372 18.24 6.21 8.95
C GLU A 372 17.20 7.32 9.25
N ILE A 373 16.68 7.35 10.47
CA ILE A 373 15.72 8.35 10.94
C ILE A 373 16.42 9.71 11.13
N PHE A 374 17.49 9.75 11.92
CA PHE A 374 18.30 10.94 12.12
C PHE A 374 19.56 10.89 11.26
N ARG A 375 19.45 11.38 10.03
CA ARG A 375 20.60 11.47 9.12
C ARG A 375 21.65 12.46 9.61
N ASN A 376 21.22 13.55 10.25
CA ASN A 376 22.12 14.48 10.92
C ASN A 376 22.69 13.84 12.20
N GLN A 377 24.02 13.78 12.30
CA GLN A 377 24.69 13.14 13.42
C GLN A 377 24.51 13.91 14.74
N HIS A 378 24.55 15.24 14.72
CA HIS A 378 24.42 16.06 15.92
C HIS A 378 23.02 16.01 16.51
N ASP A 379 21.97 16.04 15.67
CA ASP A 379 20.59 15.86 16.12
C ASP A 379 20.41 14.48 16.77
N ARG A 380 21.02 13.44 16.20
CA ARG A 380 20.97 12.08 16.74
C ARG A 380 21.70 11.97 18.09
N GLU A 381 22.87 12.59 18.22
CA GLU A 381 23.63 12.63 19.47
C GLU A 381 22.85 13.36 20.57
N ARG A 382 22.26 14.52 20.25
CA ARG A 382 21.39 15.26 21.17
C ARG A 382 20.19 14.44 21.62
N PHE A 383 19.48 13.82 20.67
CA PHE A 383 18.35 12.93 20.96
C PHE A 383 18.74 11.80 21.93
N LEU A 384 19.89 11.15 21.72
CA LEU A 384 20.37 10.07 22.58
C LEU A 384 20.93 10.56 23.93
N SER A 385 21.38 11.80 24.00
CA SER A 385 21.86 12.44 25.25
C SER A 385 20.73 13.05 26.10
N ASP A 386 19.54 13.21 25.53
CA ASP A 386 18.40 13.78 26.25
C ASP A 386 17.99 12.90 27.43
N ALA A 387 17.86 13.49 28.62
CA ALA A 387 17.58 12.76 29.85
C ALA A 387 16.21 12.05 29.81
N THR A 388 15.22 12.66 29.15
CA THR A 388 13.89 12.07 28.99
C THR A 388 13.96 10.84 28.07
N VAL A 389 14.68 10.94 26.95
CA VAL A 389 14.88 9.82 26.03
C VAL A 389 15.68 8.69 26.69
N GLN A 390 16.72 9.00 27.46
CA GLN A 390 17.49 7.98 28.19
C GLN A 390 16.66 7.24 29.23
N ALA A 391 15.87 7.98 30.02
CA ALA A 391 14.94 7.40 30.98
C ALA A 391 13.90 6.51 30.27
N PHE A 392 13.32 6.99 29.17
CA PHE A 392 12.38 6.22 28.35
C PHE A 392 13.02 4.91 27.82
N ILE A 393 14.22 4.98 27.24
CA ILE A 393 14.93 3.79 26.74
C ILE A 393 15.17 2.79 27.88
N LYS A 394 15.61 3.27 29.05
CA LYS A 394 15.86 2.43 30.22
C LYS A 394 14.58 1.72 30.67
N GLU A 395 13.49 2.46 30.86
CA GLU A 395 12.20 1.91 31.26
C GLU A 395 11.67 0.87 30.26
N GLN A 396 11.71 1.18 28.96
CA GLN A 396 11.32 0.24 27.91
C GLN A 396 12.20 -1.02 27.89
N GLY A 397 13.50 -0.87 28.17
CA GLY A 397 14.44 -1.98 28.27
C GLY A 397 14.17 -2.91 29.46
N LEU A 398 13.72 -2.35 30.60
CA LEU A 398 13.29 -3.13 31.77
C LEU A 398 12.06 -3.98 31.43
N LEU A 399 11.04 -3.38 30.82
CA LEU A 399 9.83 -4.10 30.40
C LEU A 399 10.15 -5.19 29.37
N ASP A 400 11.04 -4.90 28.42
CA ASP A 400 11.50 -5.89 27.44
C ASP A 400 12.21 -7.08 28.09
N ALA A 401 13.03 -6.84 29.12
CA ALA A 401 13.71 -7.90 29.86
C ALA A 401 12.69 -8.76 30.62
N HIS A 402 11.79 -8.13 31.36
CA HIS A 402 10.74 -8.80 32.12
C HIS A 402 9.84 -9.68 31.23
N LEU A 403 9.37 -9.13 30.11
CA LEU A 403 8.58 -9.88 29.13
C LEU A 403 9.32 -11.11 28.60
N TYR A 404 10.61 -10.95 28.29
CA TYR A 404 11.42 -12.05 27.80
C TYR A 404 11.64 -13.13 28.87
N GLU A 405 11.89 -12.75 30.12
CA GLU A 405 11.99 -13.67 31.27
C GLU A 405 10.70 -14.48 31.45
N LYS A 406 9.54 -13.83 31.38
CA LYS A 406 8.24 -14.53 31.43
C LYS A 406 8.06 -15.53 30.29
N VAL A 407 8.54 -15.24 29.08
CA VAL A 407 8.54 -16.22 27.98
C VAL A 407 9.45 -17.41 28.30
N GLN A 408 10.63 -17.17 28.86
CA GLN A 408 11.56 -18.23 29.24
C GLN A 408 10.97 -19.15 30.32
N GLU A 409 10.13 -18.62 31.20
CA GLU A 409 9.43 -19.38 32.24
C GLU A 409 8.22 -20.14 31.69
N GLN A 410 7.33 -19.42 31.00
CA GLN A 410 5.95 -19.86 30.72
C GLN A 410 5.73 -20.38 29.29
N LYS A 411 6.49 -19.87 28.30
CA LYS A 411 6.29 -20.15 26.86
C LYS A 411 7.60 -20.61 26.19
N LYS A 412 8.21 -21.65 26.77
CA LYS A 412 9.49 -22.24 26.30
C LYS A 412 9.42 -22.79 24.87
N ASP A 413 8.22 -23.10 24.39
CA ASP A 413 7.97 -23.55 23.02
C ASP A 413 8.30 -22.46 21.98
N LEU A 414 8.03 -21.19 22.29
CA LEU A 414 8.33 -20.06 21.40
C LEU A 414 9.83 -19.95 21.11
N LEU A 415 10.68 -20.25 22.10
CA LEU A 415 12.14 -20.20 21.97
C LEU A 415 12.69 -21.19 20.94
N LYS A 416 11.94 -22.26 20.64
CA LYS A 416 12.33 -23.32 19.70
C LYS A 416 11.85 -23.06 18.27
N LYS A 417 11.00 -22.05 18.05
CA LYS A 417 10.43 -21.78 16.73
C LYS A 417 11.48 -21.15 15.81
N PRO A 418 11.79 -21.74 14.64
CA PRO A 418 12.87 -21.25 13.76
C PRO A 418 12.71 -19.79 13.32
N PHE A 419 11.47 -19.34 13.08
CA PHE A 419 11.20 -17.96 12.67
C PHE A 419 11.42 -16.92 13.78
N LEU A 420 11.55 -17.35 15.04
CA LEU A 420 11.88 -16.51 16.20
C LEU A 420 13.37 -16.58 16.58
N GLN A 421 14.16 -17.35 15.83
CA GLN A 421 15.60 -17.49 16.05
C GLN A 421 16.42 -16.63 15.08
N THR A 422 17.67 -16.37 15.46
CA THR A 422 18.70 -15.82 14.57
C THR A 422 19.16 -16.89 13.57
N PRO A 423 19.88 -16.53 12.49
CA PRO A 423 20.48 -17.52 11.59
C PRO A 423 21.37 -18.54 12.30
N SER A 424 21.96 -18.18 13.44
CA SER A 424 22.74 -19.06 14.31
C SER A 424 21.91 -19.99 15.22
N GLY A 425 20.58 -20.00 15.09
CA GLY A 425 19.68 -20.84 15.88
C GLY A 425 19.39 -20.36 17.31
N ARG A 426 19.89 -19.18 17.70
CA ARG A 426 19.64 -18.61 19.04
C ARG A 426 18.31 -17.85 19.08
N PRO A 427 17.50 -17.94 20.15
CA PRO A 427 16.29 -17.14 20.28
C PRO A 427 16.59 -15.64 20.18
N SER A 428 15.82 -14.94 19.35
CA SER A 428 15.96 -13.49 19.17
C SER A 428 14.93 -12.77 20.05
N LYS A 429 15.41 -12.06 21.08
CA LYS A 429 14.56 -11.26 21.98
C LYS A 429 13.64 -10.31 21.20
N SER A 430 14.16 -9.58 20.22
CA SER A 430 13.37 -8.63 19.42
C SER A 430 12.29 -9.31 18.57
N LYS A 431 12.60 -10.46 17.93
CA LYS A 431 11.60 -11.21 17.17
C LYS A 431 10.50 -11.78 18.06
N ILE A 432 10.85 -12.26 19.25
CA ILE A 432 9.89 -12.79 20.23
C ILE A 432 8.96 -11.68 20.73
N LEU A 433 9.50 -10.53 21.12
CA LEU A 433 8.67 -9.39 21.55
C LEU A 433 7.76 -8.90 20.43
N ALA A 434 8.27 -8.79 19.20
CA ALA A 434 7.45 -8.44 18.03
C ALA A 434 6.35 -9.49 17.74
N TYR A 435 6.62 -10.77 17.99
CA TYR A 435 5.64 -11.84 17.86
C TYR A 435 4.52 -11.73 18.89
N LEU A 436 4.87 -11.54 20.17
CA LEU A 436 3.88 -11.37 21.24
C LEU A 436 3.01 -10.14 21.01
N TYR A 437 3.63 -8.99 20.76
CA TYR A 437 2.91 -7.75 20.49
C TYR A 437 1.91 -7.91 19.33
N GLN A 438 2.30 -8.54 18.23
CA GLN A 438 1.40 -8.72 17.08
C GLN A 438 0.22 -9.66 17.38
N HIS A 439 0.42 -10.68 18.22
CA HIS A 439 -0.67 -11.57 18.64
C HIS A 439 -1.62 -10.84 19.59
N ASP A 440 -1.10 -10.20 20.64
CA ASP A 440 -1.89 -9.47 21.62
C ASP A 440 -2.67 -8.32 20.94
N GLU A 441 -2.06 -7.59 20.00
CA GLU A 441 -2.73 -6.58 19.20
C GLU A 441 -3.87 -7.18 18.36
N THR A 442 -3.65 -8.34 17.73
CA THR A 442 -4.68 -9.02 16.93
C THR A 442 -5.86 -9.46 17.81
N GLU A 443 -5.59 -9.96 19.01
CA GLU A 443 -6.59 -10.36 20.01
C GLU A 443 -7.39 -9.16 20.51
N ILE A 444 -6.72 -8.08 20.92
CA ILE A 444 -7.35 -6.84 21.37
C ILE A 444 -8.23 -6.23 20.29
N MET A 445 -7.78 -6.24 19.03
CA MET A 445 -8.62 -5.81 17.91
C MET A 445 -9.81 -6.74 17.66
N GLY A 446 -9.70 -8.02 18.04
CA GLY A 446 -10.82 -8.94 18.10
C GLY A 446 -11.89 -8.48 19.09
N VAL A 447 -11.47 -8.03 20.28
CA VAL A 447 -12.36 -7.44 21.30
C VAL A 447 -13.06 -6.20 20.75
N VAL A 448 -12.32 -5.28 20.12
CA VAL A 448 -12.91 -4.07 19.50
C VAL A 448 -14.01 -4.43 18.51
N ARG A 449 -13.74 -5.37 17.59
CA ARG A 449 -14.73 -5.83 16.60
C ARG A 449 -15.94 -6.48 17.27
N HIS A 450 -15.71 -7.34 18.24
CA HIS A 450 -16.77 -8.08 18.92
C HIS A 450 -17.69 -7.14 19.69
N VAL A 451 -17.15 -6.18 20.44
CA VAL A 451 -17.94 -5.21 21.20
C VAL A 451 -18.66 -4.25 20.26
N ALA A 452 -17.98 -3.73 19.22
CA ALA A 452 -18.61 -2.84 18.23
C ALA A 452 -19.79 -3.52 17.51
N ALA A 453 -19.68 -4.82 17.20
CA ALA A 453 -20.74 -5.60 16.58
C ALA A 453 -22.01 -5.68 17.45
N ARG A 454 -21.91 -5.62 18.79
CA ARG A 454 -23.07 -5.58 19.70
C ARG A 454 -23.89 -4.29 19.56
N PHE A 455 -23.31 -3.25 18.95
CA PHE A 455 -23.93 -1.94 18.71
C PHE A 455 -24.19 -1.67 17.22
N ASP A 456 -24.29 -2.74 16.40
CA ASP A 456 -24.46 -2.64 14.94
C ASP A 456 -23.39 -1.75 14.28
N ARG A 457 -22.15 -1.90 14.73
CA ARG A 457 -20.98 -1.25 14.14
C ARG A 457 -20.04 -2.34 13.63
N TYR A 458 -20.16 -2.63 12.34
CA TYR A 458 -19.28 -3.55 11.63
C TYR A 458 -18.11 -2.81 10.98
N PRO A 459 -16.88 -3.33 11.09
CA PRO A 459 -15.72 -2.73 10.45
C PRO A 459 -15.82 -2.86 8.92
N ILE A 460 -15.47 -1.79 8.20
CA ILE A 460 -15.42 -1.79 6.73
C ILE A 460 -14.02 -2.11 6.20
N ALA A 461 -12.98 -1.97 7.03
CA ALA A 461 -11.61 -2.31 6.69
C ALA A 461 -10.75 -2.51 7.96
N ASN A 462 -9.69 -3.30 7.83
CA ASN A 462 -8.67 -3.50 8.87
C ASN A 462 -7.28 -3.22 8.28
N VAL A 463 -6.53 -2.31 8.89
CA VAL A 463 -5.17 -1.94 8.48
C VAL A 463 -4.24 -1.92 9.69
N HIS A 464 -3.46 -2.99 9.87
CA HIS A 464 -2.56 -3.14 11.03
C HIS A 464 -3.34 -2.96 12.35
N ASP A 465 -2.98 -1.96 13.15
CA ASP A 465 -3.60 -1.50 14.38
C ASP A 465 -4.73 -0.48 14.18
N ALA A 466 -5.22 -0.31 12.95
CA ALA A 466 -6.36 0.55 12.65
C ALA A 466 -7.58 -0.23 12.15
N ILE A 467 -8.76 0.11 12.69
CA ILE A 467 -10.05 -0.38 12.25
C ILE A 467 -10.89 0.78 11.73
N PHE A 468 -11.59 0.57 10.62
CA PHE A 468 -12.42 1.59 9.99
C PHE A 468 -13.90 1.27 10.17
N PHE A 469 -14.69 2.25 10.57
CA PHE A 469 -16.15 2.15 10.64
C PHE A 469 -16.80 3.21 9.76
N LYS A 470 -17.94 2.87 9.13
CA LYS A 470 -18.68 3.84 8.31
C LYS A 470 -19.23 4.99 9.14
N ARG A 471 -19.71 4.70 10.36
CA ARG A 471 -20.26 5.68 11.30
C ARG A 471 -19.32 5.82 12.50
N LYS A 472 -19.28 7.03 13.06
CA LYS A 472 -18.55 7.32 14.30
C LYS A 472 -19.05 6.40 15.42
N LEU A 473 -18.11 5.82 16.18
CA LEU A 473 -18.40 5.24 17.48
C LEU A 473 -18.71 6.39 18.44
N GLY A 474 -19.92 6.39 19.00
CA GLY A 474 -20.32 7.34 20.04
C GLY A 474 -19.39 7.24 21.26
N MET A 475 -19.42 8.25 22.14
CA MET A 475 -18.57 8.28 23.33
C MET A 475 -18.76 7.04 24.19
N ASP A 476 -20.00 6.62 24.41
CA ASP A 476 -20.35 5.47 25.25
C ASP A 476 -19.85 4.16 24.64
N ILE A 477 -20.07 3.94 23.33
CA ILE A 477 -19.60 2.75 22.63
C ILE A 477 -18.07 2.67 22.68
N LYS A 478 -17.40 3.80 22.46
CA LYS A 478 -15.94 3.86 22.55
C LYS A 478 -15.45 3.56 23.97
N HIS A 479 -16.11 4.11 24.99
CA HIS A 479 -15.78 3.87 26.39
C HIS A 479 -15.94 2.39 26.76
N GLU A 480 -17.06 1.78 26.36
CA GLU A 480 -17.34 0.35 26.56
C GLU A 480 -16.28 -0.53 25.88
N ILE A 481 -15.89 -0.20 24.65
CA ILE A 481 -14.82 -0.90 23.93
C ILE A 481 -13.51 -0.79 24.70
N GLU A 482 -13.10 0.41 25.12
CA GLU A 482 -11.87 0.60 25.89
C GLU A 482 -11.91 -0.14 27.23
N LEU A 483 -13.04 -0.15 27.93
CA LEU A 483 -13.23 -0.90 29.16
C LEU A 483 -13.06 -2.41 28.93
N CYS A 484 -13.75 -2.97 27.93
CA CYS A 484 -13.61 -4.37 27.54
C CYS A 484 -12.17 -4.73 27.13
N MET A 485 -11.47 -3.86 26.42
CA MET A 485 -10.05 -4.09 26.05
C MET A 485 -9.16 -4.17 27.31
N ARG A 486 -9.38 -3.27 28.27
CA ARG A 486 -8.62 -3.22 29.53
C ARG A 486 -8.90 -4.45 30.38
N GLU A 487 -10.17 -4.80 30.56
CA GLU A 487 -10.59 -5.97 31.36
C GLU A 487 -10.13 -7.29 30.74
N TYR A 488 -10.22 -7.43 29.41
CA TYR A 488 -9.81 -8.67 28.72
C TYR A 488 -8.30 -8.95 28.88
N SER A 489 -7.48 -7.91 28.86
CA SER A 489 -6.01 -8.04 28.87
C SER A 489 -5.33 -7.65 30.20
N ASP A 490 -6.12 -7.25 31.20
CA ASP A 490 -5.63 -6.64 32.45
C ASP A 490 -4.62 -5.51 32.21
N ASN A 491 -4.88 -4.68 31.19
CA ASN A 491 -4.00 -3.60 30.80
C ASN A 491 -4.76 -2.27 30.76
N PRO A 492 -4.57 -1.37 31.76
CA PRO A 492 -5.32 -0.12 31.85
C PRO A 492 -4.93 0.91 30.79
N TYR A 493 -3.83 0.70 30.06
CA TYR A 493 -3.25 1.69 29.15
C TYR A 493 -3.82 1.65 27.73
N TRP A 494 -4.77 0.75 27.45
CA TRP A 494 -5.44 0.71 26.17
C TRP A 494 -6.39 1.89 25.97
N HIS A 495 -6.18 2.61 24.87
CA HIS A 495 -6.98 3.74 24.44
C HIS A 495 -7.09 3.76 22.92
N LEU A 496 -8.26 4.15 22.41
CA LEU A 496 -8.49 4.34 20.98
C LEU A 496 -8.43 5.82 20.61
N THR A 497 -7.74 6.12 19.52
CA THR A 497 -7.77 7.45 18.89
C THR A 497 -8.63 7.38 17.65
N SER A 498 -9.60 8.30 17.54
CA SER A 498 -10.46 8.38 16.37
C SER A 498 -9.98 9.47 15.41
N LYS A 499 -10.00 9.19 14.11
CA LYS A 499 -9.77 10.17 13.05
C LYS A 499 -10.86 10.05 12.00
N GLN A 500 -11.49 11.16 11.65
CA GLN A 500 -12.44 11.21 10.54
C GLN A 500 -11.68 11.22 9.21
N LEU A 501 -12.14 10.40 8.27
CA LEU A 501 -11.75 10.47 6.88
C LEU A 501 -12.94 10.98 6.09
N GLU A 502 -12.69 12.02 5.30
CA GLU A 502 -13.67 12.58 4.39
C GLU A 502 -13.40 12.05 2.98
N ARG A 503 -14.43 11.83 2.20
CA ARG A 503 -14.28 11.42 0.80
C ARG A 503 -13.61 12.50 -0.04
N TYR A 504 -13.19 12.13 -1.23
CA TYR A 504 -12.96 13.08 -2.32
C TYR A 504 -14.31 13.44 -2.93
N GLU A 505 -14.54 14.73 -3.11
CA GLU A 505 -15.75 15.25 -3.74
C GLU A 505 -15.55 15.34 -5.26
N PRO A 506 -16.60 15.09 -6.06
CA PRO A 506 -16.62 15.47 -7.48
C PRO A 506 -16.29 16.95 -7.66
N ARG A 507 -15.81 17.31 -8.86
CA ARG A 507 -15.61 18.71 -9.22
C ARG A 507 -16.91 19.45 -9.49
N TYR A 508 -17.99 18.70 -9.72
CA TYR A 508 -19.29 19.27 -10.08
C TYR A 508 -19.16 20.16 -11.33
N LEU A 509 -18.39 19.72 -12.33
CA LEU A 509 -18.11 20.49 -13.56
C LEU A 509 -19.40 20.91 -14.26
N ASP A 510 -20.40 20.03 -14.28
CA ASP A 510 -21.71 20.31 -14.87
C ASP A 510 -22.43 21.44 -14.14
N VAL A 511 -22.28 21.51 -12.81
CA VAL A 511 -22.86 22.57 -11.98
C VAL A 511 -22.10 23.88 -12.22
N GLN A 512 -20.77 23.84 -12.29
CA GLN A 512 -19.95 25.02 -12.58
C GLN A 512 -20.29 25.61 -13.95
N LEU A 513 -20.41 24.77 -14.99
CA LEU A 513 -20.83 25.20 -16.33
C LEU A 513 -22.24 25.82 -16.30
N ALA A 514 -23.20 25.19 -15.63
CA ALA A 514 -24.56 25.73 -15.51
C ALA A 514 -24.60 27.09 -14.77
N GLU A 515 -23.77 27.26 -13.74
CA GLU A 515 -23.60 28.53 -13.03
C GLU A 515 -22.96 29.61 -13.92
N GLU A 516 -21.95 29.25 -14.72
CA GLU A 516 -21.31 30.15 -15.67
C GLU A 516 -22.29 30.59 -16.77
N GLU A 517 -23.00 29.66 -17.39
CA GLU A 517 -24.06 29.97 -18.35
C GLU A 517 -25.16 30.85 -17.73
N HIS A 518 -25.53 30.59 -16.47
CA HIS A 518 -26.50 31.42 -15.77
C HIS A 518 -25.98 32.84 -15.53
N LYS A 519 -24.72 33.00 -15.11
CA LYS A 519 -24.06 34.30 -14.95
C LYS A 519 -23.96 35.04 -16.29
N GLU A 520 -23.67 34.34 -17.38
CA GLU A 520 -23.66 34.93 -18.72
C GLU A 520 -25.06 35.38 -19.15
N ARG A 521 -26.10 34.58 -18.92
CA ARG A 521 -27.50 34.97 -19.17
C ARG A 521 -27.87 36.22 -18.36
N ILE A 522 -27.53 36.28 -17.08
CA ILE A 522 -27.74 37.48 -16.24
C ILE A 522 -27.02 38.69 -16.85
N LYS A 523 -25.74 38.56 -17.22
CA LYS A 523 -24.95 39.65 -17.81
C LYS A 523 -25.52 40.15 -19.13
N GLN A 524 -26.01 39.24 -19.98
CA GLN A 524 -26.67 39.59 -21.25
C GLN A 524 -27.98 40.33 -21.00
N GLU A 525 -28.80 39.87 -20.06
CA GLU A 525 -30.05 40.54 -19.68
C GLU A 525 -29.80 41.89 -19.02
N GLU A 526 -28.81 42.02 -18.14
CA GLU A 526 -28.39 43.32 -17.58
C GLU A 526 -27.93 44.28 -18.67
N SER A 527 -27.19 43.79 -19.67
CA SER A 527 -26.74 44.61 -20.80
C SER A 527 -27.92 45.07 -21.66
N ARG A 528 -28.90 44.19 -21.93
CA ARG A 528 -30.14 44.52 -22.63
C ARG A 528 -30.98 45.52 -21.85
N ALA A 529 -31.14 45.33 -20.54
CA ALA A 529 -31.86 46.25 -19.67
C ALA A 529 -31.17 47.63 -19.65
N ARG A 530 -29.85 47.69 -19.49
CA ARG A 530 -29.09 48.95 -19.56
C ARG A 530 -29.24 49.65 -20.90
N ALA A 531 -29.19 48.91 -22.02
CA ALA A 531 -29.42 49.48 -23.35
C ALA A 531 -30.85 50.00 -23.51
N HIS A 532 -31.85 49.28 -23.00
CA HIS A 532 -33.24 49.71 -23.00
C HIS A 532 -33.47 50.97 -22.15
N PHE A 533 -32.89 51.04 -20.95
CA PHE A 533 -32.94 52.23 -20.09
C PHE A 533 -32.18 53.42 -20.68
N ALA A 534 -31.04 53.19 -21.33
CA ALA A 534 -30.32 54.25 -22.04
C ALA A 534 -31.14 54.82 -23.20
N ASN A 535 -31.88 53.97 -23.93
CA ASN A 535 -32.76 54.40 -25.01
C ASN A 535 -34.04 55.12 -24.53
N LEU A 536 -34.47 54.87 -23.29
CA LEU A 536 -35.61 55.58 -22.65
C LEU A 536 -35.23 56.96 -22.08
N SER A 537 -33.94 57.28 -21.99
CA SER A 537 -33.42 58.53 -21.40
C SER A 537 -33.09 59.62 -22.43
N VAL A 538 -33.48 59.44 -23.70
CA VAL A 538 -33.15 60.35 -24.83
C VAL A 538 -34.36 61.19 -25.30
N ASP A 539 -35.48 61.15 -24.58
CA ASP A 539 -36.55 62.16 -24.67
C ASP A 539 -36.50 63.09 -23.44
#